data_AF-A0A8J5K1E6-F1
#
_entry.id   AF-A0A8J5K1E6-F1
#
_cell.length_a   1.000
_cell.length_b   1.000
_cell.length_c   1.000
_cell.angle_alpha   90.00
_cell.angle_beta   90.00
_cell.angle_gamma   90.00
#
_symmetry.space_group_name_H-M   'P 1'
#
loop_
_entity.id
_entity.type
_entity.pdbx_description
1 polymer ?
#
loop_
_entity_poly.entity_id
_entity_poly.type
_entity_poly.pdbx_seq_one_letter_code
_entity_poly.pdbx_strand_id
1 'polypeptide(L)'
;MWNALSSCSLQHRLQMVEECQVMGQCGDQEGLRHLIMAAILDTLGSADDAVEHFRLSVQHGLLNSEEHCVPAFALYELGLLLGANDETLDEGKKCLEDVRDNYHGYDFENRLNVRIHAALKNLS
;
A
#
# COMPACT_ATOMS: atom_id res chain seq x y z
N MET A 1 -1.20 9.03 -6.37
CA MET A 1 -2.58 9.45 -6.67
C MET A 1 -3.46 9.39 -5.41
N TRP A 2 -3.18 8.49 -4.46
CA TRP A 2 -3.86 8.40 -3.16
C TRP A 2 -3.56 9.53 -2.14
N ASN A 3 -2.47 10.30 -2.27
CA ASN A 3 -2.23 11.46 -1.39
C ASN A 3 -3.36 12.51 -1.41
N ALA A 4 -4.24 12.47 -2.42
CA ALA A 4 -5.43 13.32 -2.46
C ALA A 4 -6.57 12.79 -1.57
N LEU A 5 -6.56 11.51 -1.16
CA LEU A 5 -7.62 10.92 -0.31
C LEU A 5 -7.69 11.59 1.07
N SER A 6 -6.55 11.99 1.63
CA SER A 6 -6.51 12.76 2.88
C SER A 6 -7.17 14.14 2.75
N SER A 7 -7.25 14.69 1.53
CA SER A 7 -7.92 15.97 1.24
C SER A 7 -9.44 15.85 1.03
N CYS A 8 -9.97 14.62 0.89
CA CYS A 8 -11.40 14.39 0.84
C CYS A 8 -12.06 14.61 2.21
N SER A 9 -13.38 14.79 2.27
CA SER A 9 -14.09 14.85 3.56
C SER A 9 -14.13 13.47 4.21
N LEU A 10 -14.21 13.43 5.55
CA LEU A 10 -14.34 12.19 6.31
C LEU A 10 -15.51 11.32 5.81
N GLN A 11 -16.65 11.95 5.53
CA GLN A 11 -17.85 11.27 5.02
C GLN A 11 -17.58 10.56 3.68
N HIS A 12 -16.91 11.23 2.73
CA HIS A 12 -16.59 10.60 1.44
C HIS A 12 -15.61 9.44 1.62
N ARG A 13 -14.62 9.56 2.51
CA ARG A 13 -13.69 8.46 2.80
C ARG A 13 -14.42 7.23 3.35
N LEU A 14 -15.33 7.42 4.32
CA LEU A 14 -16.12 6.31 4.88
C LEU A 14 -17.00 5.65 3.82
N GLN A 15 -17.63 6.45 2.95
CA GLN A 15 -18.43 5.93 1.85
C GLN A 15 -17.59 5.10 0.87
N MET A 16 -16.36 5.54 0.54
CA MET A 16 -15.47 4.78 -0.34
C MET A 16 -15.07 3.42 0.27
N VAL A 17 -14.89 3.33 1.60
CA VAL A 17 -14.66 2.05 2.28
C VAL A 17 -15.88 1.14 2.14
N GLU A 18 -17.08 1.66 2.40
CA GLU A 18 -18.32 0.90 2.27
C GLU A 18 -18.51 0.39 0.83
N GLU A 19 -18.29 1.24 -0.17
CA GLU A 19 -18.35 0.85 -1.58
C GLU A 19 -17.35 -0.27 -1.91
N CYS A 20 -16.10 -0.16 -1.44
CA CYS A 20 -15.09 -1.19 -1.64
C CYS A 20 -15.44 -2.53 -0.94
N GLN A 21 -16.17 -2.49 0.17
CA GLN A 21 -16.63 -3.69 0.87
C GLN A 21 -17.82 -4.35 0.17
N VAL A 22 -18.75 -3.54 -0.36
CA VAL A 22 -19.98 -4.02 -1.02
C VAL A 22 -19.72 -4.51 -2.45
N MET A 23 -18.64 -4.06 -3.10
CA MET A 23 -18.26 -4.46 -4.47
C MET A 23 -18.05 -5.98 -4.67
N GLY A 24 -17.93 -6.77 -3.60
CA GLY A 24 -17.72 -8.22 -3.69
C GLY A 24 -16.35 -8.58 -4.29
N GLN A 25 -16.21 -9.81 -4.79
CA GLN A 25 -14.98 -10.27 -5.45
C GLN A 25 -14.78 -9.56 -6.79
N CYS A 26 -13.68 -8.82 -6.94
CA CYS A 26 -13.29 -8.05 -8.12
C CYS A 26 -12.37 -8.81 -9.08
N GLY A 27 -12.25 -10.14 -8.92
CA GLY A 27 -11.46 -10.99 -9.80
C GLY A 27 -10.01 -10.54 -9.88
N ASP A 28 -9.55 -10.18 -11.08
CA ASP A 28 -8.16 -9.78 -11.33
C ASP A 28 -7.78 -8.44 -10.66
N GLN A 29 -8.77 -7.62 -10.28
CA GLN A 29 -8.59 -6.31 -9.65
C GLN A 29 -8.66 -6.36 -8.11
N GLU A 30 -8.70 -7.56 -7.53
CA GLU A 30 -8.80 -7.73 -6.07
C GLU A 30 -7.62 -7.07 -5.34
N GLY A 31 -6.42 -7.13 -5.93
CA GLY A 31 -5.23 -6.46 -5.41
C GLY A 31 -5.40 -4.95 -5.35
N LEU A 32 -5.92 -4.35 -6.42
CA LEU A 32 -6.18 -2.91 -6.49
C LEU A 32 -7.27 -2.47 -5.51
N ARG A 33 -8.34 -3.26 -5.36
CA ARG A 33 -9.42 -2.99 -4.38
C ARG A 33 -8.85 -2.90 -2.97
N HIS A 34 -8.04 -3.87 -2.59
CA HIS A 34 -7.38 -3.89 -1.28
C HIS A 34 -6.37 -2.74 -1.09
N LEU A 35 -5.61 -2.37 -2.13
CA LEU A 35 -4.71 -1.22 -2.08
C LEU A 35 -5.46 0.08 -1.77
N ILE A 36 -6.57 0.32 -2.46
CA ILE A 36 -7.40 1.51 -2.25
C ILE A 36 -7.98 1.51 -0.84
N MET A 37 -8.53 0.36 -0.39
CA MET A 37 -9.14 0.25 0.93
C MET A 37 -8.12 0.49 2.05
N ALA A 38 -6.92 -0.10 1.95
CA ALA A 38 -5.83 0.12 2.88
C ALA A 38 -5.42 1.60 2.96
N ALA A 39 -5.24 2.26 1.81
CA ALA A 39 -4.88 3.68 1.75
C ALA A 39 -5.95 4.57 2.39
N ILE A 40 -7.24 4.25 2.26
CA ILE A 40 -8.30 5.01 2.93
C ILE A 40 -8.28 4.75 4.44
N LEU A 41 -8.16 3.50 4.87
CA LEU A 41 -8.11 3.13 6.29
C LEU A 41 -6.93 3.78 7.03
N ASP A 42 -5.77 3.85 6.38
CA ASP A 42 -4.61 4.57 6.90
C ASP A 42 -4.92 6.06 7.13
N THR A 43 -5.59 6.72 6.17
CA THR A 43 -6.03 8.12 6.36
C THR A 43 -7.13 8.31 7.40
N LEU A 44 -7.79 7.23 7.83
CA LEU A 44 -8.76 7.22 8.92
C LEU A 44 -8.12 6.92 10.28
N GLY A 45 -6.83 6.57 10.32
CA GLY A 45 -6.11 6.18 11.53
C GLY A 45 -6.32 4.72 11.94
N SER A 46 -6.96 3.91 11.09
CA SER A 46 -7.15 2.47 11.30
C SER A 46 -5.92 1.69 10.82
N ALA A 47 -4.79 1.86 11.52
CA ALA A 47 -3.51 1.30 11.11
C ALA A 47 -3.53 -0.24 11.00
N ASP A 48 -4.15 -0.94 11.94
CA ASP A 48 -4.22 -2.41 11.94
C ASP A 48 -4.98 -2.94 10.72
N ASP A 49 -6.16 -2.37 10.44
CA ASP A 49 -6.97 -2.74 9.27
C ASP A 49 -6.24 -2.38 7.96
N ALA A 50 -5.53 -1.24 7.93
CA ALA A 50 -4.73 -0.84 6.78
C ALA A 50 -3.60 -1.83 6.51
N VAL A 51 -2.88 -2.28 7.55
CA VAL A 51 -1.85 -3.31 7.45
C VAL A 51 -2.42 -4.60 6.85
N GLU A 52 -3.56 -5.08 7.34
CA GLU A 52 -4.19 -6.29 6.82
C GLU A 52 -4.52 -6.16 5.33
N HIS A 53 -5.13 -5.04 4.93
CA HIS A 53 -5.48 -4.83 3.53
C HIS A 53 -4.29 -4.60 2.62
N PHE A 54 -3.21 -3.96 3.08
CA PHE A 54 -1.98 -3.90 2.29
C PHE A 54 -1.38 -5.29 2.06
N ARG A 55 -1.34 -6.16 3.08
CA ARG A 55 -0.87 -7.55 2.93
C ARG A 55 -1.72 -8.33 1.93
N LEU A 56 -3.04 -8.21 2.00
CA LEU A 56 -3.96 -8.82 1.02
C LEU A 56 -3.71 -8.28 -0.39
N SER A 57 -3.50 -6.96 -0.54
CA SER A 57 -3.18 -6.35 -1.83
C SER A 57 -1.91 -6.93 -2.45
N VAL A 58 -0.84 -7.07 -1.66
CA VAL A 58 0.41 -7.71 -2.11
C VAL A 58 0.16 -9.16 -2.53
N GLN A 59 -0.55 -9.93 -1.69
CA GLN A 59 -0.84 -11.33 -1.97
C GLN A 59 -1.62 -11.51 -3.29
N HIS A 60 -2.65 -10.69 -3.53
CA HIS A 60 -3.43 -10.74 -4.76
C HIS A 60 -2.64 -10.24 -5.97
N GLY A 61 -1.86 -9.16 -5.82
CA GLY A 61 -1.02 -8.63 -6.89
C GLY A 61 0.07 -9.60 -7.35
N LEU A 62 0.62 -10.42 -6.46
CA LEU A 62 1.58 -11.48 -6.82
C LEU A 62 0.95 -12.61 -7.66
N LEU A 63 -0.36 -12.80 -7.56
CA LEU A 63 -1.09 -13.79 -8.36
C LEU A 63 -1.44 -13.26 -9.75
N ASN A 64 -1.34 -11.95 -9.98
CA ASN A 64 -1.66 -11.30 -11.24
C ASN A 64 -0.44 -10.60 -11.86
N SER A 65 0.22 -11.29 -12.79
CA SER A 65 1.40 -10.77 -13.51
C SER A 65 1.12 -9.57 -14.42
N GLU A 66 -0.13 -9.12 -14.57
CA GLU A 66 -0.43 -7.88 -15.29
C GLU A 66 -0.43 -6.65 -14.36
N GLU A 67 -0.52 -6.86 -13.04
CA GLU A 67 -0.65 -5.79 -12.04
C GLU A 67 0.64 -5.51 -11.26
N HIS A 68 1.84 -5.74 -11.81
CA HIS A 68 3.12 -5.59 -11.08
C HIS A 68 3.30 -4.28 -10.28
N CYS A 69 2.66 -3.18 -10.69
CA CYS A 69 2.69 -1.92 -9.95
C CYS A 69 1.91 -1.99 -8.62
N VAL A 70 0.79 -2.72 -8.57
CA VAL A 70 -0.10 -2.79 -7.40
C VAL A 70 0.61 -3.39 -6.17
N PRO A 71 1.20 -4.61 -6.22
CA PRO A 71 1.90 -5.16 -5.07
C PRO A 71 3.16 -4.36 -4.73
N ALA A 72 3.84 -3.73 -5.70
CA ALA A 72 4.98 -2.85 -5.44
C ALA A 72 4.58 -1.65 -4.57
N PHE A 73 3.48 -0.98 -4.92
CA PHE A 73 2.98 0.16 -4.16
C PHE A 73 2.40 -0.25 -2.81
N ALA A 74 1.65 -1.36 -2.76
CA ALA A 74 1.11 -1.88 -1.51
C ALA A 74 2.22 -2.23 -0.51
N LEU A 75 3.28 -2.90 -0.98
CA LEU A 75 4.41 -3.29 -0.15
C LEU A 75 5.24 -2.07 0.30
N TYR A 76 5.35 -1.04 -0.54
CA TYR A 76 6.00 0.22 -0.16
C TYR A 76 5.23 0.95 0.95
N GLU A 77 3.92 1.16 0.80
CA GLU A 77 3.10 1.84 1.80
C GLU A 77 3.01 1.02 3.10
N LEU A 78 2.93 -0.32 3.00
CA LEU A 78 3.05 -1.21 4.16
C LEU A 78 4.38 -1.03 4.89
N GLY A 79 5.48 -0.93 4.14
CA GLY A 79 6.81 -0.70 4.70
C GLY A 79 6.92 0.61 5.47
N LEU A 80 6.27 1.67 4.98
CA LEU A 80 6.18 2.95 5.71
C LEU A 80 5.35 2.83 6.99
N LEU A 81 4.18 2.21 6.89
CA LEU A 81 3.24 2.08 8.00
C LEU A 81 3.83 1.26 9.16
N LEU A 82 4.46 0.13 8.84
CA LEU A 82 5.17 -0.71 9.82
C LEU A 82 6.44 -0.01 10.33
N GLY A 83 7.17 0.70 9.45
CA GLY A 83 8.37 1.45 9.84
C GLY A 83 8.11 2.58 10.83
N ALA A 84 6.85 3.04 10.97
CA ALA A 84 6.46 4.08 11.92
C ALA A 84 6.29 3.58 13.37
N ASN A 85 6.29 2.25 13.60
CA ASN A 85 6.18 1.64 14.92
C ASN A 85 7.47 0.88 15.25
N ASP A 86 8.05 1.15 16.42
CA ASP A 86 9.29 0.51 16.87
C ASP A 86 9.18 -1.03 16.95
N GLU A 87 8.00 -1.57 17.25
CA GLU A 87 7.77 -3.03 17.34
C GLU A 87 7.80 -3.71 15.97
N THR A 88 7.43 -3.00 14.90
CA THR A 88 7.33 -3.53 13.53
C THR A 88 8.37 -2.92 12.58
N LEU A 89 9.30 -2.11 13.10
CA LEU A 89 10.33 -1.40 12.35
C LEU A 89 11.14 -2.33 11.42
N ASP A 90 11.58 -3.47 11.94
CA ASP A 90 12.37 -4.44 11.18
C ASP A 90 11.56 -5.10 10.05
N GLU A 91 10.26 -5.29 10.24
CA GLU A 91 9.36 -5.76 9.19
C GLU A 91 9.18 -4.68 8.12
N GLY A 92 8.95 -3.44 8.53
CA GLY A 92 8.84 -2.30 7.61
C GLY A 92 10.09 -2.11 6.75
N LYS A 93 11.28 -2.23 7.34
CA LYS A 93 12.56 -2.19 6.60
C LYS A 93 12.65 -3.30 5.56
N LYS A 94 12.31 -4.54 5.93
CA LYS A 94 12.31 -5.68 4.99
C LYS A 94 11.36 -5.45 3.82
N CYS A 95 10.16 -4.91 4.06
CA CYS A 95 9.23 -4.56 2.99
C CYS A 95 9.85 -3.53 2.02
N LEU A 96 10.48 -2.47 2.53
CA LEU A 96 11.11 -1.45 1.70
C LEU A 96 12.31 -1.98 0.91
N GLU A 97 13.10 -2.87 1.49
CA GLU A 97 14.20 -3.57 0.80
C GLU A 97 13.68 -4.52 -0.29
N ASP A 98 12.60 -5.26 -0.01
CA ASP A 98 11.96 -6.15 -0.98
C ASP A 98 11.42 -5.37 -2.19
N VAL A 99 10.74 -4.23 -1.96
CA VAL A 99 10.30 -3.37 -3.08
C VAL A 99 11.50 -2.88 -3.90
N ARG A 100 12.57 -2.44 -3.22
CA ARG A 100 13.78 -1.94 -3.86
C ARG A 100 14.42 -2.99 -4.75
N ASP A 101 14.45 -4.26 -4.34
CA ASP A 101 15.26 -5.29 -4.98
C ASP A 101 14.47 -6.13 -6.01
N ASN A 102 13.14 -6.17 -5.91
CA ASN A 102 12.30 -7.04 -6.74
C ASN A 102 11.37 -6.29 -7.71
N TYR A 103 11.20 -4.97 -7.59
CA TYR A 103 10.29 -4.21 -8.45
C TYR A 103 11.04 -3.17 -9.30
N HIS A 104 11.52 -3.63 -10.45
CA HIS A 104 12.31 -2.86 -11.42
C HIS A 104 11.69 -2.88 -12.82
N GLY A 105 11.99 -1.86 -13.65
CA GLY A 105 11.70 -1.85 -15.08
C GLY A 105 10.35 -1.26 -15.49
N TYR A 106 9.65 -0.53 -14.61
CA TYR A 106 8.33 0.06 -14.89
C TYR A 106 8.38 1.60 -14.92
N ASP A 107 7.48 2.25 -15.67
CA ASP A 107 7.47 3.71 -15.90
C ASP A 107 7.49 4.56 -14.61
N PHE A 108 7.01 4.03 -13.48
CA PHE A 108 6.98 4.72 -12.19
C PHE A 108 8.15 4.38 -11.25
N GLU A 109 9.05 3.48 -11.65
CA GLU A 109 10.19 3.00 -10.86
C GLU A 109 11.05 4.16 -10.34
N ASN A 110 11.40 5.12 -11.20
CA ASN A 110 12.25 6.24 -10.81
C ASN A 110 11.66 7.08 -9.66
N ARG A 111 10.33 7.23 -9.62
CA ARG A 111 9.66 7.96 -8.53
C ARG A 111 9.55 7.11 -7.27
N LEU A 112 9.32 5.81 -7.43
CA LEU A 112 9.22 4.87 -6.32
C LEU A 112 10.58 4.66 -5.63
N ASN A 113 11.65 4.46 -6.39
CA ASN A 113 13.01 4.28 -5.88
C ASN A 113 13.52 5.48 -5.08
N VAL A 114 13.27 6.72 -5.54
CA VAL A 114 13.64 7.93 -4.79
C VAL A 114 12.94 7.96 -3.43
N ARG A 115 11.67 7.55 -3.38
CA ARG A 115 10.88 7.50 -2.14
C ARG A 115 11.36 6.41 -1.19
N ILE A 116 11.64 5.20 -1.72
CA ILE A 116 12.19 4.09 -0.94
C ILE A 116 13.53 4.48 -0.30
N HIS A 117 14.42 5.09 -1.08
CA HIS A 117 15.72 5.53 -0.57
C HIS A 117 15.58 6.56 0.56
N ALA A 118 14.66 7.52 0.41
CA ALA A 118 14.37 8.50 1.45
C ALA A 118 13.78 7.84 2.71
N ALA A 119 12.84 6.90 2.55
CA ALA A 119 12.23 6.15 3.64
C ALA A 119 13.25 5.35 4.43
N LEU A 120 14.07 4.53 3.76
CA LEU A 120 15.11 3.72 4.41
C LEU A 120 16.11 4.58 5.19
N LYS A 121 16.47 5.76 4.66
CA LYS A 121 17.36 6.71 5.35
C LYS A 121 16.73 7.35 6.59
N ASN A 122 15.41 7.53 6.61
CA ASN A 122 14.73 8.08 7.78
C ASN A 122 14.54 7.04 8.89
N LEU A 123 14.57 5.75 8.53
CA LEU A 123 14.44 4.63 9.46
C LEU A 123 15.80 4.12 9.99
N SER A 124 16.92 4.71 9.54
CA SER A 124 18.29 4.34 9.93
C SER A 124 18.80 5.11 11.13
#